data_AF-A0A1V5RSR7-F1
#
_entry.id   AF-A0A1V5RSR7-F1
#
_cell.length_a   1.000
_cell.length_b   1.000
_cell.length_c   1.000
_cell.angle_alpha   90.00
_cell.angle_beta   90.00
_cell.angle_gamma   90.00
#
_symmetry.space_group_name_H-M   'P 1'
#
loop_
_entity.id
_entity.type
_entity.pdbx_description
1 polymer ?
#
loop_
_entity_poly.entity_id
_entity_poly.type
_entity_poly.pdbx_seq_one_letter_code
_entity_poly.pdbx_strand_id
1 'polypeptide(L)'
;MSLIVSIILAAAVSIAQPIASPAAAATDNEAAEEASITGEVTYYAGPRDGHSSLMQRVWNWRLWKGHVPECPECVDAVALLEPQYIGRKVWLRHPDGEVVGPLMVVDCAEAKHRPNLRKRGWVADISYELAMQWRMAGPLKGVTVLFRPPIGPAVPGWSDTPLATANH
;
A
#
# COMPACT_ATOMS: atom_id res chain seq x y z
N MET A 1 45.92 -67.21 36.23
CA MET A 1 44.52 -67.37 36.67
C MET A 1 44.05 -66.06 37.26
N SER A 2 42.83 -65.64 36.90
CA SER A 2 42.09 -64.47 37.40
C SER A 2 42.64 -63.09 37.02
N LEU A 3 41.88 -62.08 36.64
CA LEU A 3 40.49 -61.85 36.19
C LEU A 3 40.40 -60.31 35.97
N ILE A 4 39.28 -59.78 35.48
CA ILE A 4 38.83 -58.35 35.58
C ILE A 4 39.14 -57.51 34.31
N VAL A 5 38.21 -57.40 33.36
CA VAL A 5 36.93 -56.65 33.34
C VAL A 5 37.12 -55.23 32.77
N SER A 6 36.58 -55.07 31.56
CA SER A 6 36.24 -53.81 30.91
C SER A 6 35.27 -52.98 31.76
N ILE A 7 35.39 -51.66 31.67
CA ILE A 7 34.34 -50.67 31.35
C ILE A 7 34.90 -49.29 31.73
N ILE A 8 35.22 -48.50 30.71
CA ILE A 8 35.57 -47.08 30.85
C ILE A 8 34.24 -46.33 30.99
N LEU A 9 33.97 -45.77 32.17
CA LEU A 9 32.79 -44.95 32.43
C LEU A 9 33.17 -43.46 32.50
N ALA A 10 32.28 -42.68 31.90
CA ALA A 10 32.33 -41.27 31.58
C ALA A 10 32.73 -40.29 32.69
N ALA A 11 33.41 -39.21 32.29
CA ALA A 11 33.19 -37.88 32.83
C ALA A 11 33.53 -36.83 31.75
N ALA A 12 32.53 -36.39 30.99
CA ALA A 12 32.63 -35.21 30.16
C ALA A 12 32.19 -34.00 30.99
N VAL A 13 33.15 -33.16 31.38
CA VAL A 13 32.88 -31.79 31.84
C VAL A 13 33.47 -30.88 30.77
N SER A 14 32.60 -30.34 29.92
CA SER A 14 32.96 -29.28 28.99
C SER A 14 32.18 -28.04 29.40
N ILE A 15 32.90 -27.06 29.91
CA ILE A 15 32.38 -25.75 30.29
C ILE A 15 32.57 -24.87 29.04
N ALA A 16 31.48 -24.49 28.38
CA ALA A 16 31.52 -23.52 27.28
C ALA A 16 30.36 -22.52 27.42
N GLN A 17 30.71 -21.26 27.16
CA GLN A 17 30.10 -20.01 27.59
C GLN A 17 28.71 -19.71 26.99
N PRO A 18 27.94 -18.78 27.60
CA PRO A 18 26.70 -18.31 26.99
C PRO A 18 27.00 -17.50 25.73
N ILE A 19 26.59 -18.03 24.58
CA ILE A 19 26.52 -17.26 23.34
C ILE A 19 25.32 -16.33 23.46
N ALA A 20 25.59 -15.08 23.84
CA ALA A 20 24.65 -13.99 23.59
C ALA A 20 24.52 -13.83 22.07
N SER A 21 23.42 -14.31 21.50
CA SER A 21 23.06 -13.98 20.11
C SER A 21 22.64 -12.51 20.03
N PRO A 22 23.29 -11.69 19.19
CA PRO A 22 22.73 -10.41 18.77
C PRO A 22 21.68 -10.70 17.68
N ALA A 23 20.47 -11.10 18.08
CA ALA A 23 19.33 -11.21 17.18
C ALA A 23 18.47 -9.93 17.27
N ALA A 24 19.02 -8.79 16.84
CA ALA A 24 18.27 -7.54 16.68
C ALA A 24 19.04 -6.55 15.78
N ALA A 25 19.34 -6.94 14.55
CA ALA A 25 19.72 -6.01 13.49
C ALA A 25 19.60 -6.72 12.13
N ALA A 26 18.44 -7.31 11.86
CA ALA A 26 18.11 -7.79 10.52
C ALA A 26 17.14 -6.79 9.88
N THR A 27 17.71 -5.96 9.01
CA THR A 27 17.14 -5.55 7.73
C THR A 27 15.85 -4.72 7.73
N ASP A 28 15.93 -3.49 8.22
CA ASP A 28 14.97 -2.42 7.88
C ASP A 28 15.02 -2.00 6.39
N ASN A 29 15.98 -2.54 5.61
CA ASN A 29 16.23 -2.13 4.23
C ASN A 29 15.62 -3.05 3.16
N GLU A 30 14.96 -4.15 3.53
CA GLU A 30 14.31 -5.06 2.56
C GLU A 30 12.79 -4.79 2.40
N ALA A 31 12.21 -3.92 3.24
CA ALA A 31 10.79 -3.52 3.18
C ALA A 31 10.55 -2.18 2.42
N ALA A 32 11.59 -1.66 1.75
CA ALA A 32 11.58 -0.34 1.13
C ALA A 32 11.19 -0.33 -0.36
N GLU A 33 11.08 -1.49 -1.04
CA GLU A 33 10.97 -1.54 -2.51
C GLU A 33 9.54 -1.46 -3.07
N GLU A 34 8.56 -1.02 -2.27
CA GLU A 34 7.30 -0.46 -2.78
C GLU A 34 7.12 0.96 -2.24
N ALA A 35 8.21 1.72 -2.13
CA ALA A 35 8.24 3.02 -1.44
C ALA A 35 7.23 4.01 -2.02
N SER A 36 7.12 4.08 -3.34
CA SER A 36 6.15 4.89 -4.06
C SER A 36 6.40 4.78 -5.57
N ILE A 37 5.45 5.21 -6.39
CA ILE A 37 5.65 5.37 -7.82
C ILE A 37 5.21 6.78 -8.22
N THR A 38 6.06 7.53 -8.93
CA THR A 38 5.75 8.89 -9.39
C THR A 38 5.58 8.91 -10.90
N GLY A 39 4.59 9.66 -11.38
CA GLY A 39 4.38 9.83 -12.81
C GLY A 39 3.20 10.72 -13.15
N GLU A 40 2.55 10.39 -14.24
CA GLU A 40 1.40 11.11 -14.77
C GLU A 40 0.09 10.46 -14.33
N VAL A 41 -0.87 11.28 -13.93
CA VAL A 41 -2.24 10.86 -13.68
C VAL A 41 -3.21 11.51 -14.66
N THR A 42 -4.23 10.76 -15.05
CA THR A 42 -5.41 11.34 -15.70
C THR A 42 -6.65 11.05 -14.85
N TYR A 43 -7.86 11.24 -15.37
CA TYR A 43 -9.05 11.10 -14.56
C TYR A 43 -10.20 10.47 -15.35
N TYR A 44 -11.05 9.75 -14.62
CA TYR A 44 -12.24 9.12 -15.18
C TYR A 44 -13.28 10.16 -15.60
N ALA A 45 -14.13 9.79 -16.55
CA ALA A 45 -15.22 10.66 -16.97
C ALA A 45 -16.15 11.02 -15.79
N GLY A 46 -16.53 12.29 -15.71
CA GLY A 46 -17.47 12.80 -14.72
C GLY A 46 -18.90 12.28 -14.89
N PRO A 47 -19.82 12.79 -14.06
CA PRO A 47 -21.26 12.59 -14.19
C PRO A 47 -21.76 12.74 -15.62
N ARG A 48 -22.64 11.84 -16.04
CA ARG A 48 -23.50 12.01 -17.22
C ARG A 48 -24.94 11.99 -16.74
N ASP A 49 -25.74 12.94 -17.22
CA ASP A 49 -27.20 12.96 -17.03
C ASP A 49 -27.65 12.94 -15.56
N GLY A 50 -26.92 13.62 -14.67
CA GLY A 50 -27.26 13.71 -13.23
C GLY A 50 -26.90 12.47 -12.39
N HIS A 51 -26.21 11.48 -12.97
CA HIS A 51 -25.72 10.30 -12.27
C HIS A 51 -24.30 10.48 -11.71
N SER A 52 -23.84 9.56 -10.86
CA SER A 52 -22.48 9.57 -10.31
C SER A 52 -21.39 9.44 -11.39
N SER A 53 -20.17 9.89 -11.09
CA SER A 53 -19.00 9.73 -11.98
C SER A 53 -18.70 8.27 -12.29
N LEU A 54 -17.94 8.03 -13.38
CA LEU A 54 -17.59 6.68 -13.79
C LEU A 54 -16.81 5.93 -12.71
N MET A 55 -15.89 6.60 -12.01
CA MET A 55 -15.12 5.98 -10.92
C MET A 55 -16.03 5.52 -9.77
N GLN A 56 -16.98 6.35 -9.35
CA GLN A 56 -17.96 5.99 -8.31
C GLN A 56 -18.79 4.77 -8.72
N ARG A 57 -19.22 4.69 -9.99
CA ARG A 57 -19.99 3.52 -10.49
C ARG A 57 -19.14 2.25 -10.49
N VAL A 58 -17.86 2.36 -10.89
CA VAL A 58 -16.92 1.24 -10.86
C VAL A 58 -16.70 0.76 -9.42
N TRP A 59 -16.45 1.67 -8.48
CA TRP A 59 -16.30 1.31 -7.07
C TRP A 59 -17.55 0.61 -6.54
N ASN A 60 -18.74 1.21 -6.68
CA ASN A 60 -19.98 0.63 -6.19
C ASN A 60 -20.24 -0.78 -6.78
N TRP A 61 -19.95 -0.97 -8.07
CA TRP A 61 -20.10 -2.27 -8.71
C TRP A 61 -19.07 -3.28 -8.19
N ARG A 62 -17.80 -2.90 -8.05
CA ARG A 62 -16.74 -3.76 -7.49
C ARG A 62 -17.06 -4.19 -6.06
N LEU A 63 -17.58 -3.27 -5.26
CA LEU A 63 -18.01 -3.54 -3.88
C LEU A 63 -19.18 -4.52 -3.86
N TRP A 64 -20.23 -4.26 -4.65
CA TRP A 64 -21.38 -5.16 -4.76
C TRP A 64 -21.01 -6.57 -5.24
N LYS A 65 -19.99 -6.70 -6.09
CA LYS A 65 -19.46 -7.99 -6.54
C LYS A 65 -18.48 -8.65 -5.57
N GLY A 66 -18.09 -7.98 -4.48
CA GLY A 66 -17.07 -8.48 -3.56
C GLY A 66 -15.66 -8.54 -4.17
N HIS A 67 -15.40 -7.75 -5.22
CA HIS A 67 -14.07 -7.66 -5.85
C HIS A 67 -13.09 -6.79 -5.05
N VAL A 68 -13.61 -5.89 -4.23
CA VAL A 68 -12.84 -5.03 -3.33
C VAL A 68 -13.51 -5.06 -1.95
N PRO A 69 -12.74 -4.93 -0.85
CA PRO A 69 -13.30 -4.85 0.49
C PRO A 69 -14.03 -3.52 0.71
N GLU A 70 -14.87 -3.48 1.74
CA GLU A 70 -15.37 -2.21 2.29
C GLU A 70 -14.21 -1.36 2.81
N CYS A 71 -14.34 -0.04 2.66
CA CYS A 71 -13.37 0.93 3.17
C CYS A 71 -14.10 2.20 3.62
N PRO A 72 -14.72 2.19 4.81
CA PRO A 72 -15.43 3.35 5.35
C PRO A 72 -14.52 4.57 5.56
N GLU A 73 -13.21 4.37 5.71
CA GLU A 73 -12.21 5.43 5.83
C GLU A 73 -11.66 5.93 4.49
N CYS A 74 -11.96 5.26 3.37
CA CYS A 74 -11.49 5.69 2.06
C CYS A 74 -12.27 6.92 1.62
N VAL A 75 -11.55 8.00 1.30
CA VAL A 75 -12.15 9.27 0.88
C VAL A 75 -12.55 9.27 -0.59
N ASP A 76 -11.93 8.40 -1.40
CA ASP A 76 -12.18 8.26 -2.83
C ASP A 76 -11.64 6.91 -3.37
N ALA A 77 -11.70 6.70 -4.68
CA ALA A 77 -11.14 5.57 -5.40
C ALA A 77 -10.13 5.99 -6.49
N VAL A 78 -9.29 5.03 -6.87
CA VAL A 78 -8.23 5.21 -7.88
C VAL A 78 -8.09 3.95 -8.73
N ALA A 79 -7.66 4.12 -9.98
CA ALA A 79 -7.25 3.02 -10.85
C ALA A 79 -5.73 3.04 -11.03
N LEU A 80 -5.07 1.89 -10.86
CA LEU A 80 -3.62 1.76 -11.02
C LEU A 80 -3.24 0.95 -12.25
N LEU A 81 -1.95 0.86 -12.55
CA LEU A 81 -1.49 0.17 -13.75
C LEU A 81 -1.64 -1.34 -13.68
N GLU A 82 -1.50 -1.90 -12.49
CA GLU A 82 -1.33 -3.33 -12.31
C GLU A 82 -2.45 -3.96 -11.47
N PRO A 83 -2.94 -5.15 -11.84
CA PRO A 83 -4.09 -5.78 -11.20
C PRO A 83 -3.83 -6.21 -9.76
N GLN A 84 -2.58 -6.48 -9.36
CA GLN A 84 -2.28 -6.89 -7.97
C GLN A 84 -2.61 -5.82 -6.93
N TYR A 85 -2.86 -4.58 -7.36
CA TYR A 85 -3.20 -3.50 -6.44
C TYR A 85 -4.69 -3.40 -6.13
N ILE A 86 -5.56 -4.07 -6.89
CA ILE A 86 -7.01 -4.01 -6.66
C ILE A 86 -7.34 -4.44 -5.22
N GLY A 87 -8.15 -3.62 -4.54
CA GLY A 87 -8.53 -3.83 -3.14
C GLY A 87 -7.53 -3.31 -2.11
N ARG A 88 -6.38 -2.76 -2.53
CA ARG A 88 -5.41 -2.10 -1.64
C ARG A 88 -5.78 -0.63 -1.43
N LYS A 89 -5.33 -0.08 -0.31
CA LYS A 89 -5.37 1.36 0.00
C LYS A 89 -4.08 2.02 -0.45
N VAL A 90 -4.20 3.20 -1.04
CA VAL A 90 -3.05 4.04 -1.42
C VAL A 90 -3.32 5.51 -1.07
N TRP A 91 -2.28 6.32 -1.08
CA TRP A 91 -2.39 7.77 -0.97
C TRP A 91 -1.80 8.38 -2.22
N LEU A 92 -2.32 9.53 -2.65
CA LEU A 92 -1.74 10.30 -3.73
C LEU A 92 -1.14 11.58 -3.16
N ARG A 93 0.11 11.85 -3.51
CA ARG A 93 0.75 13.13 -3.23
C ARG A 93 0.79 13.96 -4.52
N HIS A 94 0.10 15.08 -4.49
CA HIS A 94 0.11 16.08 -5.54
C HIS A 94 1.50 16.76 -5.64
N PRO A 95 1.92 17.29 -6.80
CA PRO A 95 3.24 17.91 -6.97
C PRO A 95 3.53 19.10 -6.04
N ASP A 96 2.49 19.77 -5.53
CA ASP A 96 2.63 20.85 -4.54
C ASP A 96 2.79 20.36 -3.08
N GLY A 97 2.69 19.05 -2.86
CA GLY A 97 2.82 18.43 -1.55
C GLY A 97 1.50 18.04 -0.87
N GLU A 98 0.34 18.40 -1.40
CA GLU A 98 -0.96 17.93 -0.86
C GLU A 98 -1.02 16.40 -0.91
N VAL A 99 -1.45 15.76 0.18
CA VAL A 99 -1.67 14.31 0.23
C VAL A 99 -3.15 14.00 0.42
N VAL A 100 -3.69 13.15 -0.46
CA VAL A 100 -5.07 12.67 -0.42
C VAL A 100 -5.06 11.16 -0.18
N GLY A 101 -5.89 10.69 0.75
CA GLY A 101 -6.14 9.28 0.96
C GLY A 101 -6.57 8.94 2.39
N PRO A 102 -6.85 7.65 2.67
CA PRO A 102 -6.66 6.53 1.76
C PRO A 102 -7.65 6.55 0.58
N LEU A 103 -7.19 6.14 -0.60
CA LEU A 103 -8.01 5.85 -1.77
C LEU A 103 -8.06 4.34 -1.98
N MET A 104 -9.24 3.80 -2.31
CA MET A 104 -9.40 2.40 -2.67
C MET A 104 -8.99 2.16 -4.12
N VAL A 105 -8.10 1.20 -4.37
CA VAL A 105 -7.78 0.80 -5.75
C VAL A 105 -8.89 -0.11 -6.29
N VAL A 106 -9.68 0.38 -7.25
CA VAL A 106 -10.90 -0.31 -7.73
C VAL A 106 -10.81 -0.83 -9.16
N ASP A 107 -9.79 -0.40 -9.90
CA ASP A 107 -9.63 -0.78 -11.30
C ASP A 107 -8.15 -0.83 -11.69
N CYS A 108 -7.88 -1.46 -12.82
CA CYS A 108 -6.55 -1.46 -13.41
C CYS A 108 -6.57 -1.32 -14.93
N ALA A 109 -5.46 -0.85 -15.51
CA ALA A 109 -5.32 -0.78 -16.95
C ALA A 109 -5.43 -2.17 -17.62
N GLU A 110 -6.12 -2.24 -18.76
CA GLU A 110 -6.17 -3.48 -19.54
C GLU A 110 -4.77 -3.93 -19.97
N ALA A 111 -4.57 -5.26 -20.02
CA ALA A 111 -3.26 -5.86 -20.30
C ALA A 111 -2.58 -5.31 -21.58
N LYS A 112 -3.38 -5.09 -22.65
CA LYS A 112 -2.91 -4.57 -23.94
C LYS A 112 -2.46 -3.10 -23.90
N HIS A 113 -2.94 -2.31 -22.93
CA HIS A 113 -2.62 -0.88 -22.80
C HIS A 113 -1.44 -0.61 -21.88
N ARG A 114 -1.14 -1.51 -20.93
CA ARG A 114 -0.05 -1.36 -19.95
C ARG A 114 1.31 -1.00 -20.57
N PRO A 115 1.80 -1.61 -21.67
CA PRO A 115 3.10 -1.26 -22.24
C PRO A 115 3.21 0.21 -22.67
N ASN A 116 2.16 0.73 -23.32
CA ASN A 116 2.12 2.12 -23.76
C ASN A 116 1.97 3.09 -22.58
N LEU A 117 1.18 2.73 -21.57
CA LEU A 117 1.01 3.54 -20.36
C LEU A 117 2.32 3.63 -19.56
N ARG A 118 3.07 2.52 -19.41
CA ARG A 118 4.42 2.54 -18.82
C ARG A 118 5.35 3.48 -19.57
N LYS A 119 5.39 3.37 -20.90
CA LYS A 119 6.27 4.20 -21.73
C LYS A 119 5.97 5.69 -21.58
N ARG A 120 4.70 6.04 -21.33
CA ARG A 120 4.24 7.41 -21.07
C ARG A 120 4.52 7.87 -19.62
N GLY A 121 4.87 6.96 -18.71
CA GLY A 121 5.00 7.25 -17.29
C GLY A 121 3.65 7.46 -16.59
N TRP A 122 2.57 6.89 -17.13
CA TRP A 122 1.26 6.93 -16.48
C TRP A 122 1.27 6.01 -15.25
N VAL A 123 0.72 6.48 -14.13
CA VAL A 123 0.74 5.76 -12.85
C VAL A 123 -0.66 5.50 -12.28
N ALA A 124 -1.62 6.39 -12.53
CA ALA A 124 -2.97 6.24 -12.03
C ALA A 124 -3.99 7.02 -12.84
N ASP A 125 -5.25 6.61 -12.77
CA ASP A 125 -6.38 7.47 -13.04
C ASP A 125 -7.15 7.73 -11.75
N ILE A 126 -7.50 8.99 -11.52
CA ILE A 126 -8.25 9.43 -10.35
C ILE A 126 -9.73 9.64 -10.67
N SER A 127 -10.55 9.84 -9.64
CA SER A 127 -11.94 10.24 -9.81
C SER A 127 -12.07 11.59 -10.50
N TYR A 128 -13.23 11.86 -11.09
CA TYR A 128 -13.53 13.18 -11.63
C TYR A 128 -13.58 14.23 -10.53
N GLU A 129 -14.13 13.86 -9.37
CA GLU A 129 -14.29 14.70 -8.20
C GLU A 129 -12.94 15.22 -7.69
N LEU A 130 -11.96 14.32 -7.52
CA LEU A 130 -10.60 14.70 -7.11
C LEU A 130 -9.89 15.53 -8.19
N ALA A 131 -10.09 15.20 -9.48
CA ALA A 131 -9.53 15.99 -10.57
C ALA A 131 -10.06 17.43 -10.58
N MET A 132 -11.33 17.64 -10.24
CA MET A 132 -11.92 18.98 -10.10
C MET A 132 -11.40 19.71 -8.87
N GLN A 133 -11.21 19.02 -7.75
CA GLN A 133 -10.55 19.59 -6.56
C GLN A 133 -9.13 20.09 -6.89
N TRP A 134 -8.36 19.29 -7.64
CA TRP A 134 -7.02 19.65 -8.12
C TRP A 134 -7.03 20.58 -9.34
N ARG A 135 -8.20 21.02 -9.81
CA ARG A 135 -8.38 21.93 -10.96
C ARG A 135 -7.63 21.46 -12.21
N MET A 136 -7.63 20.14 -12.45
CA MET A 136 -6.95 19.55 -13.60
C MET A 136 -7.59 19.98 -14.91
N ALA A 137 -6.80 20.59 -15.80
CA ALA A 137 -7.18 20.90 -17.18
C ALA A 137 -6.76 19.80 -18.18
N GLY A 138 -6.10 18.75 -17.70
CA GLY A 138 -5.54 17.66 -18.49
C GLY A 138 -4.71 16.72 -17.61
N PRO A 139 -3.89 15.84 -18.20
CA PRO A 139 -2.98 14.98 -17.46
C PRO A 139 -2.05 15.79 -16.53
N LEU A 140 -1.94 15.36 -15.28
CA LEU A 140 -1.10 15.99 -14.27
C LEU A 140 0.14 15.13 -14.03
N LYS A 141 1.33 15.73 -14.19
CA LYS A 141 2.62 15.06 -14.02
C LYS A 141 3.21 15.30 -12.63
N GLY A 142 4.02 14.37 -12.16
CA GLY A 142 4.74 14.48 -10.89
C GLY A 142 3.93 14.04 -9.68
N VAL A 143 2.77 13.40 -9.89
CA VAL A 143 1.96 12.84 -8.80
C VAL A 143 2.62 11.55 -8.32
N THR A 144 2.74 11.39 -7.00
CA THR A 144 3.28 10.19 -6.38
C THR A 144 2.16 9.32 -5.79
N VAL A 145 2.11 8.05 -6.16
CA VAL A 145 1.32 7.01 -5.48
C VAL A 145 2.14 6.46 -4.31
N LEU A 146 1.60 6.57 -3.11
CA LEU A 146 2.18 6.04 -1.86
C LEU A 146 1.42 4.76 -1.47
N PHE A 147 2.13 3.64 -1.35
CA PHE A 147 1.53 2.34 -0.97
C PHE A 147 1.38 2.13 0.54
N ARG A 148 1.82 3.11 1.33
CA ARG A 148 1.70 3.17 2.78
C ARG A 148 1.26 4.58 3.20
N PRO A 149 0.61 4.73 4.38
CA PRO A 149 0.32 6.05 4.92
C PRO A 149 1.59 6.90 4.96
N PRO A 150 1.53 8.19 4.59
CA PRO A 150 2.67 9.09 4.76
C PRO A 150 3.02 9.21 6.25
N ILE A 151 4.30 9.04 6.60
CA ILE A 151 4.80 9.26 7.97
C ILE A 151 5.20 10.74 8.08
N GLY A 152 4.46 11.56 8.83
CA GLY A 152 4.73 12.99 9.03
C GLY A 152 3.56 13.72 9.70
N PRO A 153 3.75 14.93 10.26
CA PRO A 153 2.72 15.61 11.02
C PRO A 153 1.49 15.91 10.14
N ALA A 154 0.41 15.19 10.46
CA ALA A 154 -0.99 15.47 10.18
C ALA A 154 -1.33 16.02 8.79
N VAL A 155 -1.86 15.12 7.95
CA VAL A 155 -3.10 15.46 7.23
C VAL A 155 -4.08 16.00 8.28
N PRO A 156 -4.73 17.18 8.12
CA PRO A 156 -5.71 17.65 9.08
C PRO A 156 -6.79 16.57 9.30
N GLY A 157 -6.82 15.95 10.47
CA GLY A 157 -7.77 14.87 10.84
C GLY A 157 -7.19 13.45 10.95
N TRP A 158 -5.89 13.23 10.68
CA TRP A 158 -5.25 11.92 10.88
C TRP A 158 -4.56 11.87 12.25
N SER A 159 -4.99 10.96 13.14
CA SER A 159 -4.27 10.63 14.38
C SER A 159 -3.67 9.23 14.29
N ASP A 160 -2.34 9.13 14.42
CA ASP A 160 -1.60 7.86 14.54
C ASP A 160 -1.83 7.13 15.87
N THR A 161 -2.78 7.59 16.70
CA THR A 161 -3.07 6.98 17.99
C THR A 161 -4.02 5.80 17.78
N PRO A 162 -3.61 4.55 18.05
CA PRO A 162 -4.59 3.48 18.18
C PRO A 162 -5.56 3.88 19.27
N LEU A 163 -6.87 3.88 18.98
CA LEU A 163 -7.90 4.07 19.99
C LEU A 163 -7.63 3.04 21.09
N ALA A 164 -7.18 3.52 22.25
CA ALA A 164 -7.02 2.69 23.42
C ALA A 164 -8.37 2.00 23.64
N THR A 165 -8.36 0.66 23.65
CA THR A 165 -9.51 -0.14 24.00
C THR A 165 -10.05 0.38 25.33
N ALA A 166 -11.23 0.99 25.28
CA ALA A 166 -11.98 1.35 26.47
C ALA A 166 -12.40 0.05 27.15
N ASN A 167 -11.71 -0.28 28.26
CA ASN A 167 -12.20 -1.26 29.20
C ASN A 167 -13.34 -0.62 30.00
N HIS A 168 -14.56 -1.10 29.80
CA HIS A 168 -15.64 -1.04 30.78
C HIS A 168 -16.36 -2.39 30.81
#